data_AF-A0AAW1WTE3-F1
#
_entry.id   AF-A0AAW1WTE3-F1
#
_cell.length_a   1.000
_cell.length_b   1.000
_cell.length_c   1.000
_cell.angle_alpha   90.00
_cell.angle_beta   90.00
_cell.angle_gamma   90.00
#
_symmetry.space_group_name_H-M   'P 1'
#
loop_
_entity.id
_entity.type
_entity.pdbx_description
1 polymer ?
#
loop_
_entity_poly.entity_id
_entity_poly.type
_entity_poly.pdbx_seq_one_letter_code
_entity_poly.pdbx_strand_id
1 'polypeptide(L)'
;MGCVCMKQRLECENSTTVLAAQTYFKVTEIETLYELFRKLSSSILDDGLISKEEFQLGLFRNSKTHSLFADRIFDIVFHPEAPQAEKVSFAFQLYDICQTGFIEREDV
;
A
#
# COMPACT_ATOMS: atom_id res chain seq x y z
N MET A 1 32.43 10.69 15.21
CA MET A 1 31.68 9.45 14.97
C MET A 1 30.53 9.79 14.04
N GLY A 2 30.61 9.29 12.80
CA GLY A 2 29.82 9.76 11.67
C GLY A 2 28.39 9.21 11.65
N CYS A 3 27.45 10.13 11.62
CA CYS A 3 26.25 10.16 10.76
C CYS A 3 25.57 8.82 10.41
N VAL A 4 24.74 8.30 11.32
CA VAL A 4 23.69 7.32 11.01
C VAL A 4 22.64 7.93 10.05
N CYS A 5 22.49 9.26 10.06
CA CYS A 5 21.51 10.00 9.26
C CYS A 5 21.80 10.03 7.73
N MET A 6 23.05 9.84 7.29
CA MET A 6 23.36 9.84 5.84
C MET A 6 23.17 8.47 5.16
N LYS A 7 23.30 7.36 5.91
CA LYS A 7 23.09 6.03 5.34
C LYS A 7 21.64 5.79 4.91
N GLN A 8 20.67 6.32 5.66
CA GLN A 8 19.25 6.20 5.35
C GLN A 8 18.82 6.94 4.08
N ARG A 9 19.46 8.06 3.72
CA ARG A 9 19.11 8.82 2.49
C ARG A 9 19.55 8.10 1.21
N LEU A 10 20.75 7.50 1.22
CA LEU A 10 21.29 6.81 0.05
C LEU A 10 20.59 5.47 -0.21
N GLU A 11 20.14 4.75 0.82
CA GLU A 11 19.35 3.52 0.63
C GLU A 11 17.91 3.82 0.21
N CYS A 12 17.32 4.92 0.66
CA CYS A 12 15.97 5.35 0.26
C CYS A 12 15.92 5.74 -1.23
N GLU A 13 16.88 6.54 -1.71
CA GLU A 13 16.90 7.03 -3.09
C GLU A 13 17.08 5.90 -4.13
N ASN A 14 17.91 4.92 -3.79
CA ASN A 14 18.04 3.69 -4.58
C ASN A 14 16.78 2.83 -4.51
N SER A 15 16.15 2.71 -3.33
CA SER A 15 14.92 1.92 -3.14
C SER A 15 13.73 2.51 -3.92
N THR A 16 13.55 3.83 -3.91
CA THR A 16 12.49 4.52 -4.66
C THR A 16 12.64 4.30 -6.17
N THR A 17 13.87 4.36 -6.68
CA THR A 17 14.16 4.11 -8.11
C THR A 17 13.87 2.66 -8.49
N VAL A 18 14.22 1.70 -7.63
CA VAL A 18 13.92 0.28 -7.83
C VAL A 18 12.41 0.02 -7.83
N LEU A 19 11.67 0.61 -6.89
CA LEU A 19 10.20 0.48 -6.81
C LEU A 19 9.51 1.13 -8.02
N ALA A 20 9.96 2.29 -8.45
CA ALA A 20 9.46 2.94 -9.67
C ALA A 20 9.71 2.09 -10.91
N ALA A 21 10.85 1.41 -11.01
CA ALA A 21 11.14 0.51 -12.14
C ALA A 21 10.30 -0.79 -12.13
N GLN A 22 9.78 -1.19 -10.97
CA GLN A 22 8.94 -2.39 -10.81
C GLN A 22 7.43 -2.09 -10.86
N THR A 23 7.06 -0.81 -10.95
CA THR A 23 5.67 -0.36 -10.94
C THR A 23 5.41 0.62 -12.07
N TYR A 24 4.17 1.05 -12.25
CA TYR A 24 3.81 2.09 -13.21
C TYR A 24 4.02 3.51 -12.66
N PHE A 25 4.46 3.66 -11.40
CA PHE A 25 4.61 4.94 -10.73
C PHE A 25 5.97 5.58 -11.03
N LYS A 26 5.97 6.90 -11.15
CA LYS A 26 7.18 7.73 -11.20
C LYS A 26 7.84 7.77 -9.83
N VAL A 27 9.14 8.07 -9.81
CA VAL A 27 9.93 8.26 -8.58
C VAL A 27 9.24 9.25 -7.62
N THR A 28 8.73 10.36 -8.13
CA THR A 28 8.01 11.39 -7.33
C THR A 28 6.68 10.88 -6.75
N GLU A 29 6.00 9.99 -7.46
CA GLU A 29 4.74 9.40 -7.00
C GLU A 29 5.02 8.38 -5.88
N ILE A 30 6.09 7.59 -6.01
CA ILE A 30 6.55 6.70 -4.94
C ILE A 30 6.96 7.50 -3.69
N GLU A 31 7.66 8.63 -3.84
CA GLU A 31 7.99 9.50 -2.70
C GLU A 31 6.72 10.01 -1.99
N THR A 32 5.73 10.45 -2.78
CA THR A 32 4.44 10.89 -2.24
C THR A 32 3.70 9.76 -1.52
N LEU A 33 3.72 8.55 -2.09
CA LEU A 33 3.15 7.36 -1.46
C LEU A 33 3.88 6.99 -0.16
N TYR A 34 5.20 7.15 -0.11
CA TYR A 34 5.97 6.90 1.12
C TYR A 34 5.66 7.92 2.22
N GLU A 35 5.47 9.20 1.88
CA GLU A 35 5.01 10.19 2.85
C GLU A 35 3.61 9.88 3.38
N LEU A 36 2.70 9.41 2.52
CA LEU A 36 1.37 8.96 2.92
C LEU A 36 1.44 7.75 3.84
N PHE A 37 2.25 6.75 3.47
CA PHE A 37 2.53 5.57 4.28
C PHE A 37 3.00 5.98 5.68
N ARG A 38 4.02 6.84 5.76
CA ARG A 38 4.56 7.33 7.03
C ARG A 38 3.52 8.03 7.91
N LYS A 39 2.65 8.85 7.31
CA LYS A 39 1.60 9.55 8.06
C LYS A 39 0.56 8.56 8.60
N LEU A 40 0.25 7.52 7.84
CA LEU A 40 -0.72 6.50 8.22
C LEU A 40 -0.15 5.55 9.29
N SER A 41 1.07 5.05 9.08
CA SER A 41 1.79 4.08 9.93
C SER A 41 2.31 4.64 11.26
N SER A 42 1.97 5.89 11.59
CA SER A 42 2.31 6.54 12.85
C SER A 42 1.09 7.23 13.47
N SER A 43 -0.09 6.95 12.94
CA SER A 43 -1.33 7.63 13.34
C SER A 43 -1.89 7.10 14.66
N ILE A 44 -1.56 5.85 15.02
CA ILE A 44 -1.89 5.27 16.33
C ILE A 44 -0.61 4.77 17.02
N LEU A 45 0.23 4.01 16.32
CA LEU A 45 1.49 3.46 16.84
C LEU A 45 2.61 3.76 15.85
N ASP A 46 3.70 4.35 16.29
CA ASP A 46 4.87 4.65 15.45
C ASP A 46 5.85 3.45 15.43
N ASP A 47 5.43 2.34 14.82
CA ASP A 47 6.24 1.12 14.67
C ASP A 47 6.76 0.91 13.23
N GLY A 48 6.35 1.78 12.30
CA GLY A 48 6.70 1.71 10.89
C GLY A 48 5.91 0.66 10.11
N LEU A 49 4.81 0.15 10.65
CA LEU A 49 3.85 -0.74 10.00
C LEU A 49 2.47 -0.07 9.94
N ILE A 50 1.60 -0.54 9.05
CA ILE A 50 0.19 -0.11 9.04
C ILE A 50 -0.62 -1.21 9.71
N SER A 51 -1.13 -0.92 10.90
CA SER A 51 -2.11 -1.79 11.56
C SER A 51 -3.50 -1.67 10.92
N LYS A 52 -4.38 -2.63 11.22
CA LYS A 52 -5.77 -2.62 10.72
C LYS A 52 -6.52 -1.37 11.21
N GLU A 53 -6.26 -0.97 12.45
CA GLU A 53 -6.84 0.20 13.09
C GLU A 53 -6.39 1.51 12.41
N GLU A 54 -5.11 1.60 12.05
CA GLU A 54 -4.57 2.76 11.34
C GLU A 54 -5.10 2.84 9.92
N PHE A 55 -5.21 1.70 9.23
CA PHE A 55 -5.81 1.63 7.90
C PHE A 55 -7.28 2.12 7.91
N GLN A 56 -8.08 1.63 8.85
CA GLN A 56 -9.46 2.09 9.03
C GLN A 56 -9.53 3.57 9.41
N LEU A 57 -8.62 4.05 10.26
CA LEU A 57 -8.51 5.46 10.62
C LEU A 57 -8.22 6.33 9.39
N GLY A 58 -7.31 5.91 8.51
CA GLY A 58 -7.01 6.62 7.27
C GLY A 58 -8.18 6.69 6.31
N LEU A 59 -8.92 5.59 6.13
CA LEU A 59 -10.05 5.51 5.20
C LEU A 59 -11.29 6.26 5.70
N PHE A 60 -11.66 6.07 6.97
CA PHE A 60 -12.94 6.53 7.50
C PHE A 60 -12.82 7.70 8.48
N ARG A 61 -11.59 8.14 8.78
CA ARG A 61 -11.29 9.10 9.86
C ARG A 61 -11.82 8.64 11.22
N ASN A 62 -12.01 7.32 11.37
CA ASN A 62 -12.54 6.70 12.58
C ASN A 62 -12.07 5.23 12.66
N SER A 63 -11.23 4.94 13.66
CA SER A 63 -10.67 3.61 13.91
C SER A 63 -11.65 2.61 14.55
N LYS A 64 -12.86 3.06 14.94
CA LYS A 64 -13.92 2.20 15.48
C LYS A 64 -14.94 1.77 14.43
N THR A 65 -14.81 2.29 13.20
CA THR A 65 -15.69 1.94 12.10
C THR A 65 -15.32 0.55 11.60
N HIS A 66 -16.08 -0.46 12.01
CA HIS A 66 -15.97 -1.80 11.44
C HIS A 66 -16.52 -1.79 10.02
N SER A 67 -15.62 -1.83 9.04
CA SER A 67 -15.97 -1.98 7.63
C SER A 67 -15.54 -3.35 7.14
N LEU A 68 -16.50 -4.21 6.82
CA LEU A 68 -16.23 -5.52 6.20
C LEU A 68 -15.48 -5.39 4.87
N PHE A 69 -15.57 -4.23 4.22
CA PHE A 69 -14.76 -3.91 3.05
C PHE A 69 -13.30 -3.68 3.46
N ALA A 70 -13.05 -2.77 4.39
CA ALA A 70 -11.67 -2.49 4.83
C ALA A 70 -10.99 -3.71 5.44
N ASP A 71 -11.73 -4.54 6.17
CA ASP A 71 -11.25 -5.79 6.73
C ASP A 71 -10.78 -6.75 5.63
N ARG A 72 -11.60 -6.96 4.60
CA ARG A 72 -11.23 -7.83 3.47
C ARG A 72 -10.06 -7.26 2.66
N ILE A 73 -10.05 -5.96 2.41
CA ILE A 73 -8.92 -5.31 1.72
C ILE A 73 -7.64 -5.49 2.52
N PHE A 74 -7.71 -5.30 3.83
CA PHE A 74 -6.56 -5.45 4.72
C PHE A 74 -6.02 -6.88 4.71
N ASP A 75 -6.89 -7.85 4.90
CA ASP A 75 -6.53 -9.27 4.97
C ASP A 75 -5.99 -9.79 3.62
N ILE A 76 -6.54 -9.32 2.48
CA ILE A 76 -6.11 -9.78 1.15
C ILE A 76 -4.83 -9.07 0.70
N VAL A 77 -4.76 -7.73 0.82
CA VAL A 77 -3.69 -6.93 0.21
C VAL A 77 -2.49 -6.77 1.14
N PHE A 78 -2.75 -6.51 2.42
CA PHE A 78 -1.72 -6.10 3.39
C PHE A 78 -1.25 -7.24 4.31
N HIS A 79 -1.94 -8.39 4.33
CA HIS A 79 -1.46 -9.55 5.09
C HIS A 79 -0.24 -10.20 4.41
N PRO A 80 0.87 -10.43 5.13
CA PRO A 80 2.08 -11.02 4.57
C PRO A 80 1.88 -12.50 4.16
N GLU A 81 1.01 -13.23 4.86
CA GLU A 81 0.74 -14.65 4.58
C GLU A 81 -0.43 -14.88 3.62
N ALA A 82 -1.11 -13.82 3.15
CA ALA A 82 -2.22 -13.99 2.20
C ALA A 82 -1.72 -14.65 0.90
N PRO A 83 -2.34 -15.76 0.45
CA PRO A 83 -1.89 -16.49 -0.73
C PRO A 83 -1.84 -15.59 -1.96
N GLN A 84 -0.78 -15.71 -2.77
CA GLN A 84 -0.63 -14.92 -3.99
C GLN A 84 -1.83 -15.09 -4.93
N ALA A 85 -2.41 -16.29 -4.99
CA ALA A 85 -3.60 -16.57 -5.79
C ALA A 85 -4.81 -15.70 -5.39
N GLU A 86 -5.01 -15.46 -4.09
CA GLU A 86 -6.10 -14.60 -3.61
C GLU A 86 -5.83 -13.13 -3.94
N LYS A 87 -4.58 -12.68 -3.82
CA LYS A 87 -4.16 -11.32 -4.23
C LYS A 87 -4.43 -11.09 -5.71
N VAL A 88 -4.07 -12.06 -6.56
CA VAL A 88 -4.29 -12.00 -8.01
C VAL A 88 -5.79 -12.03 -8.32
N SER A 89 -6.56 -12.92 -7.69
CA SER A 89 -8.01 -13.00 -7.89
C SER A 89 -8.71 -11.70 -7.51
N PHE A 90 -8.30 -11.09 -6.40
CA PHE A 90 -8.86 -9.81 -5.95
C PHE A 90 -8.50 -8.67 -6.90
N ALA A 91 -7.22 -8.58 -7.31
CA ALA A 91 -6.79 -7.58 -8.28
C ALA A 91 -7.56 -7.73 -9.61
N PHE A 92 -7.74 -8.96 -10.10
CA PHE A 92 -8.51 -9.23 -11.30
C PHE A 92 -9.95 -8.69 -11.21
N GLN A 93 -10.65 -8.97 -10.11
CA GLN A 93 -12.00 -8.47 -9.87
C GLN A 93 -12.06 -6.94 -9.77
N LEU A 94 -10.98 -6.30 -9.33
CA LEU A 94 -10.91 -4.85 -9.19
C LEU A 94 -10.70 -4.15 -10.54
N TYR A 95 -9.99 -4.78 -11.47
CA TYR A 95 -9.76 -4.27 -12.83
C TYR A 95 -10.85 -4.68 -13.83
N ASP A 96 -11.60 -5.76 -13.60
CA ASP A 96 -12.78 -6.12 -14.39
C ASP A 96 -13.99 -5.25 -14.00
N ILE A 97 -13.93 -3.97 -14.34
CA ILE A 97 -14.92 -2.94 -13.95
C ILE A 97 -16.32 -3.32 -14.46
N CYS A 98 -16.39 -3.89 -15.66
CA CYS A 98 -17.62 -4.28 -16.32
C CYS A 98 -18.13 -5.69 -15.96
N GLN A 99 -17.43 -6.43 -15.09
CA GLN A 99 -17.77 -7.80 -14.67
C GLN A 99 -17.96 -8.77 -15.84
N THR A 100 -17.11 -8.63 -16.86
CA THR A 100 -17.14 -9.44 -18.08
C THR A 100 -16.44 -10.79 -17.90
N GLY A 101 -15.64 -10.93 -16.84
CA GLY A 101 -14.71 -12.04 -16.65
C GLY A 101 -13.38 -11.85 -17.40
N PHE A 102 -13.07 -10.63 -17.87
CA PHE A 102 -11.83 -10.25 -18.54
C PHE A 102 -11.41 -8.82 -18.13
N ILE A 103 -10.12 -8.50 -18.22
CA ILE A 103 -9.62 -7.12 -18.13
C ILE A 103 -9.45 -6.62 -19.56
N GLU A 104 -10.28 -5.67 -19.99
CA GLU A 104 -10.26 -5.11 -21.34
C GLU A 104 -9.18 -4.00 -21.48
N ARG A 105 -8.92 -3.55 -22.70
CA ARG A 105 -7.92 -2.47 -22.92
C ARG A 105 -8.39 -1.14 -22.34
N GLU A 106 -9.69 -0.97 -22.27
CA GLU A 106 -10.37 0.19 -21.75
C GLU A 106 -10.33 0.27 -20.21
N ASP A 107 -10.00 -0.85 -19.53
CA ASP A 107 -9.91 -0.95 -18.07
C ASP A 107 -8.54 -0.52 -17.49
N VAL A 108 -7.53 -0.26 -18.33
CA VAL A 108 -6.12 0.00 -17.96
C VAL A 108 -5.64 1.36 -18.45
#